data_AF-A0A3D2GPR8-F1
#
_entry.id   AF-A0A3D2GPR8-F1
#
_cell.length_a   1.000
_cell.length_b   1.000
_cell.length_c   1.000
_cell.angle_alpha   90.00
_cell.angle_beta   90.00
_cell.angle_gamma   90.00
#
_symmetry.space_group_name_H-M   'P 1'
#
loop_
_entity.id
_entity.type
_entity.pdbx_description
1 polymer ?
#
loop_
_entity_poly.entity_id
_entity_poly.type
_entity_poly.pdbx_seq_one_letter_code
_entity_poly.pdbx_strand_id
1 'polypeptide(L)' 'MSEPLPKLSIIGGTGALGGGLAVRWAGAGYPVVLGSRSSEKAARAAQEIDTGNNAHPVHGTDNKSAAA' A
#
# COMPACT_ATOMS: atom_id res chain seq x y z
N MET A 1 5.72 25.87 -0.19
CA MET A 1 6.11 24.52 -0.65
C MET A 1 5.16 23.55 0.02
N SER A 2 4.45 22.71 -0.73
CA SER A 2 3.56 21.71 -0.12
C SER A 2 4.41 20.61 0.53
N GLU A 3 4.04 20.20 1.74
CA GLU A 3 4.68 19.06 2.38
C GLU A 3 4.38 17.76 1.62
N PRO A 4 5.30 16.78 1.62
CA PRO A 4 5.05 15.47 1.04
C PRO A 4 3.89 14.78 1.75
N LEU A 5 3.07 14.04 0.99
CA LEU A 5 1.97 13.26 1.55
C LEU A 5 2.51 12.21 2.56
N PRO A 6 1.80 11.98 3.68
CA PRO A 6 2.22 10.99 4.66
C PRO A 6 2.16 9.58 4.08
N LYS A 7 3.06 8.70 4.56
CA LYS A 7 3.04 7.28 4.22
C LYS A 7 1.91 6.57 4.99
N LEU A 8 1.16 5.71 4.31
CA LEU A 8 0.04 4.96 4.87
C LEU A 8 0.32 3.46 4.86
N SER A 9 0.27 2.84 6.04
CA SER A 9 0.35 1.39 6.19
C SER A 9 -1.03 0.78 6.40
N ILE A 10 -1.37 -0.24 5.61
CA ILE A 10 -2.67 -0.94 5.68
C ILE A 10 -2.44 -2.36 6.18
N ILE A 11 -2.73 -2.60 7.45
CA ILE A 11 -2.62 -3.93 8.08
C ILE A 11 -3.82 -4.78 7.67
N GLY A 12 -3.55 -5.96 7.09
CA GLY A 12 -4.58 -6.72 6.38
C GLY A 12 -4.86 -6.19 4.98
N GLY A 13 -3.90 -5.48 4.38
CA GLY A 13 -3.99 -4.84 3.07
C GLY A 13 -4.30 -5.77 1.90
N THR A 14 -4.09 -7.08 2.06
CA THR A 14 -4.43 -8.09 1.03
C THR A 14 -5.89 -8.55 1.04
N GLY A 15 -6.72 -8.06 1.98
CA GLY A 15 -8.16 -8.35 2.02
C GLY A 15 -8.95 -7.45 1.06
N ALA A 16 -10.22 -7.77 0.80
CA ALA A 16 -11.05 -7.01 -0.14
C ALA A 16 -11.15 -5.51 0.20
N LEU A 17 -11.37 -5.18 1.48
CA LEU A 17 -11.41 -3.79 1.96
C LEU A 17 -10.02 -3.13 1.95
N GLY A 18 -9.01 -3.85 2.42
CA GLY A 18 -7.63 -3.35 2.48
C GLY A 18 -7.06 -3.01 1.10
N GLY A 19 -7.29 -3.87 0.12
CA GLY A 19 -6.87 -3.65 -1.26
C GLY A 19 -7.61 -2.47 -1.89
N GLY A 20 -8.92 -2.35 -1.66
CA GLY A 20 -9.71 -1.21 -2.13
C GLY A 20 -9.22 0.13 -1.58
N LEU A 21 -8.86 0.19 -0.29
CA LEU A 21 -8.25 1.36 0.32
C LEU A 21 -6.90 1.67 -0.32
N ALA A 22 -6.06 0.65 -0.52
CA ALA A 22 -4.73 0.83 -1.10
C ALA A 22 -4.78 1.42 -2.52
N VAL A 23 -5.67 0.94 -3.38
CA VAL A 23 -5.89 1.49 -4.72
C VAL A 23 -6.27 2.97 -4.66
N ARG A 24 -7.22 3.34 -3.78
CA ARG A 24 -7.69 4.73 -3.67
C ARG A 24 -6.61 5.67 -3.16
N TRP A 25 -5.87 5.28 -2.12
CA TRP A 25 -4.83 6.11 -1.53
C TRP A 25 -3.61 6.24 -2.44
N ALA A 26 -3.18 5.14 -3.07
CA ALA A 26 -2.07 5.18 -4.02
C ALA A 26 -2.41 6.06 -5.24
N GLY A 27 -3.63 5.93 -5.79
CA GLY A 27 -4.10 6.79 -6.88
C GLY A 27 -4.27 8.27 -6.49
N ALA A 28 -4.42 8.58 -5.19
CA ALA A 28 -4.38 9.93 -4.65
C ALA A 28 -2.93 10.45 -4.42
N GLY A 29 -1.91 9.67 -4.77
CA GLY A 29 -0.50 10.02 -4.65
C GLY A 29 0.14 9.69 -3.30
N TYR A 30 -0.58 9.04 -2.38
CA TYR A 30 -0.01 8.66 -1.09
C TYR A 30 0.99 7.50 -1.27
N PRO A 31 2.15 7.52 -0.57
CA PRO A 31 2.98 6.34 -0.42
C PRO A 31 2.24 5.28 0.42
N VAL A 32 1.99 4.09 -0.15
CA VAL A 32 1.23 3.02 0.53
C VAL A 32 2.09 1.79 0.78
N VAL A 33 1.94 1.20 1.98
CA VAL A 33 2.51 -0.11 2.36
C VAL A 33 1.38 -1.08 2.75
N LEU A 34 1.33 -2.24 2.11
CA LEU A 34 0.43 -3.33 2.45
C LEU A 34 1.09 -4.26 3.48
N GLY A 35 0.43 -4.45 4.61
CA GLY A 35 0.75 -5.49 5.58
C GLY A 35 -0.11 -6.73 5.37
N SER A 36 0.51 -7.91 5.39
CA SER A 36 -0.22 -9.18 5.49
C SER A 36 0.46 -10.16 6.45
N ARG A 37 -0.22 -11.27 6.76
CA ARG A 37 0.41 -12.37 7.50
C ARG A 37 1.47 -13.10 6.67
N SER A 38 1.43 -12.99 5.34
CA SER A 38 2.47 -13.45 4.41
C SER A 38 3.02 -12.25 3.66
N SER A 39 4.32 -12.02 3.75
CA SER A 39 5.01 -10.95 3.05
C SER A 39 4.92 -11.12 1.54
N GLU A 40 5.01 -12.36 1.03
CA GLU A 40 4.92 -12.64 -0.40
C GLU A 40 3.53 -12.29 -0.95
N LYS A 41 2.47 -12.62 -0.19
CA LYS A 41 1.10 -12.27 -0.57
C LYS A 41 0.92 -10.75 -0.65
N ALA A 42 1.49 -10.01 0.31
CA ALA A 42 1.43 -8.56 0.29
C ALA A 42 2.21 -7.97 -0.90
N ALA A 43 3.42 -8.46 -1.15
CA ALA A 43 4.25 -8.00 -2.27
C ALA A 43 3.54 -8.23 -3.62
N ARG A 44 2.96 -9.42 -3.81
CA ARG A 44 2.18 -9.71 -5.03
C ARG A 44 0.95 -8.80 -5.16
N ALA A 45 0.17 -8.63 -4.09
CA ALA A 45 -0.99 -7.74 -4.12
C ALA A 45 -0.60 -6.28 -4.40
N ALA A 46 0.55 -5.82 -3.92
CA ALA A 46 1.05 -4.49 -4.18
C ALA A 46 1.42 -4.27 -5.66
N GLN A 47 1.98 -5.29 -6.32
CA GLN A 47 2.30 -5.25 -7.75
C GLN A 47 1.05 -5.21 -8.64
N GLU A 48 -0.09 -5.70 -8.15
CA GLU A 48 -1.37 -5.70 -8.88
C GLU A 48 -2.10 -4.35 -8.81
N ILE A 49 -1.64 -3.41 -7.96
CA ILE A 49 -2.24 -2.08 -7.83
C ILE A 49 -1.64 -1.13 -8.85
N ASP A 50 -2.46 -0.73 -9.83
CA ASP A 50 -2.14 0.38 -10.71
C ASP A 50 -2.35 1.71 -9.97
N THR A 51 -1.28 2.48 -9.84
CA THR A 51 -1.26 3.77 -9.14
C THR A 51 -1.57 4.94 -10.09
N GLY A 52 -1.68 4.69 -11.39
CA GLY A 52 -1.75 5.74 -12.40
C GLY A 52 -0.43 6.50 -12.57
N ASN A 53 -0.40 7.43 -13.53
CA ASN A 53 0.82 8.16 -13.86
C ASN A 53 1.28 9.07 -12.70
N ASN A 54 2.58 8.99 -12.38
CA ASN A 54 3.29 9.81 -11.37
C ASN A 54 3.03 9.49 -9.88
N ALA A 55 2.30 8.43 -9.55
CA ALA A 55 2.11 8.02 -8.16
C ALA A 55 3.22 7.07 -7.65
N HIS A 56 3.42 7.06 -6.33
CA HIS A 56 4.40 6.17 -5.69
C HIS A 56 3.96 4.71 -5.79
N PRO A 57 4.85 3.77 -6.15
CA PRO A 57 4.51 2.36 -6.18
C PRO A 57 4.13 1.85 -4.79
N VAL A 58 3.07 1.03 -4.75
CA VAL A 58 2.66 0.35 -3.52
C VAL A 58 3.71 -0.71 -3.16
N HIS A 59 4.07 -0.78 -1.89
CA HIS A 59 4.97 -1.81 -1.37
C HIS A 59 4.20 -2.81 -0.53
N GLY A 60 4.63 -4.07 -0.50
CA GLY A 60 4.01 -5.12 0.33
C GLY A 60 5.03 -5.80 1.23
N THR A 61 4.65 -6.04 2.49
CA THR A 61 5.48 -6.73 3.50
C THR A 61 4.61 -7.44 4.55
N ASP A 62 5.23 -8.06 5.55
CA ASP A 62 4.51 -8.64 6.68
C ASP A 62 3.90 -7.57 7.60
N ASN A 63 2.87 -7.94 8.37
CA ASN A 63 2.14 -7.02 9.26
C ASN A 63 3.03 -6.31 10.28
N LYS A 64 4.08 -6.99 10.78
CA LYS A 64 4.95 -6.42 11.82
C LYS A 64 5.84 -5.34 11.22
N SER A 65 6.44 -5.62 10.07
CA SER A 65 7.25 -4.67 9.32
C SER A 65 6.43 -3.47 8.82
N ALA A 66 5.17 -3.69 8.42
CA ALA A 66 4.29 -2.60 7.96
C ALA A 66 3.83 -1.66 9.10
N ALA A 67 3.76 -2.14 10.33
CA ALA A 67 3.29 -1.37 11.49
C ALA A 67 4.41 -0.61 12.23
N ALA A 68 5.67 -0.85 11.87
CA ALA A 68 6.86 -0.28 12.51
C ALA A 68 7.18 1.15 12.03
#